data_AF-A0A8J3LA92-F1
#
_entry.id   AF-A0A8J3LA92-F1
#
_cell.length_a   1.000
_cell.length_b   1.000
_cell.length_c   1.000
_cell.angle_alpha   90.00
_cell.angle_beta   90.00
_cell.angle_gamma   90.00
#
_symmetry.space_group_name_H-M   'P 1'
#
loop_
_entity.id
_entity.type
_entity.pdbx_description
1 polymer ?
#
loop_
_entity_poly.entity_id
_entity_poly.type
_entity_poly.pdbx_seq_one_letter_code
_entity_poly.pdbx_strand_id
1 'polypeptide(L)'
;MYMADVPGIASTIAAVVLPLLLVSTARKVFSRPPGCLELVVLAVWTAFNIWQAHWASTPTWATVLNYVAVAAVFVLGVRAMARYARASRPQPIDPAELQRFIEHVTADDAFPVVVFGVSPTGAIAFSFGPASDQTAMIELTSGCPLSFVQGRIDAMLGPQSPLITQWREGLAENINHRVVLSRDTQHGSWTGKLKQHNGPAYDERTCPYHGDHP
;
A
#
# COMPACT_ATOMS: atom_id res chain seq x y z
N MET A 1 -48.83 -27.35 16.36
CA MET A 1 -47.79 -26.33 16.61
C MET A 1 -47.17 -26.02 15.25
N TYR A 2 -47.65 -24.97 14.59
CA TYR A 2 -47.21 -24.59 13.25
C TYR A 2 -45.84 -23.91 13.36
N MET A 3 -44.77 -24.58 12.92
CA MET A 3 -43.53 -23.90 12.57
C MET A 3 -43.80 -23.14 11.27
N ALA A 4 -43.96 -21.83 11.38
CA ALA A 4 -44.11 -20.96 10.23
C ALA A 4 -42.83 -21.05 9.38
N ASP A 5 -43.04 -21.36 8.11
CA ASP A 5 -42.03 -21.31 7.06
C ASP A 5 -41.34 -19.93 7.06
N VAL A 6 -40.05 -19.89 7.44
CA VAL A 6 -39.14 -18.75 7.27
C VAL A 6 -38.21 -18.88 6.03
N PRO A 7 -38.60 -19.41 4.84
CA PRO A 7 -37.76 -19.32 3.65
C PRO A 7 -37.91 -17.97 2.91
N GLY A 8 -38.98 -17.19 3.18
CA GLY A 8 -39.27 -15.94 2.45
C GLY A 8 -38.40 -14.74 2.87
N ILE A 9 -38.11 -14.58 4.16
CA ILE A 9 -37.36 -13.41 4.66
C ILE A 9 -35.88 -13.54 4.32
N ALA A 10 -35.30 -14.73 4.49
CA ALA A 10 -33.90 -14.98 4.17
C ALA A 10 -33.57 -14.81 2.68
N SER A 11 -34.47 -15.26 1.79
CA SER A 11 -34.32 -15.10 0.34
C SER A 11 -34.47 -13.64 -0.12
N THR A 12 -35.38 -12.88 0.51
CA THR A 12 -35.57 -11.46 0.20
C THR A 12 -34.41 -10.61 0.71
N ILE A 13 -33.88 -10.90 1.90
CA ILE A 13 -32.67 -10.25 2.44
C ILE A 13 -31.48 -10.54 1.52
N ALA A 14 -31.28 -11.79 1.09
CA ALA A 14 -30.22 -12.13 0.16
C ALA A 14 -30.37 -11.38 -1.19
N ALA A 15 -31.58 -11.29 -1.75
CA ALA A 15 -31.83 -10.64 -3.03
C ALA A 15 -31.54 -9.12 -3.04
N VAL A 16 -31.64 -8.44 -1.89
CA VAL A 16 -31.41 -7.00 -1.77
C VAL A 16 -30.00 -6.69 -1.26
N VAL A 17 -29.52 -7.45 -0.27
CA VAL A 17 -28.21 -7.23 0.34
C VAL A 17 -27.08 -7.60 -0.63
N LEU A 18 -27.28 -8.61 -1.48
CA LEU A 18 -26.29 -9.07 -2.46
C LEU A 18 -25.93 -7.99 -3.49
N PRO A 19 -26.88 -7.37 -4.22
CA PRO A 19 -26.56 -6.28 -5.14
C PRO A 19 -26.01 -5.04 -4.42
N LEU A 20 -26.51 -4.70 -3.22
CA LEU A 20 -25.98 -3.56 -2.46
C LEU A 20 -24.52 -3.76 -2.03
N LEU A 21 -24.17 -4.96 -1.54
CA LEU A 21 -22.79 -5.30 -1.20
C LEU A 21 -21.91 -5.35 -2.45
N LEU A 22 -22.38 -5.92 -3.56
CA LEU A 22 -21.64 -5.94 -4.83
C LEU A 22 -21.37 -4.52 -5.34
N VAL A 23 -22.36 -3.63 -5.31
CA VAL A 23 -22.20 -2.24 -5.73
C VAL A 23 -21.27 -1.47 -4.78
N SER A 24 -21.41 -1.67 -3.47
CA SER A 24 -20.53 -1.09 -2.44
C SER A 24 -19.07 -1.52 -2.66
N THR A 25 -18.85 -2.82 -2.81
CA THR A 25 -17.52 -3.41 -3.03
C THR A 25 -16.96 -2.99 -4.37
N ALA A 26 -17.75 -3.03 -5.46
CA ALA A 26 -17.32 -2.58 -6.78
C ALA A 26 -16.90 -1.11 -6.71
N ARG A 27 -17.73 -0.23 -6.15
CA ARG A 27 -17.42 1.20 -6.00
C ARG A 27 -16.13 1.41 -5.21
N LYS A 28 -15.93 0.71 -4.10
CA LYS A 28 -14.69 0.77 -3.32
C LYS A 28 -13.48 0.27 -4.10
N VAL A 29 -13.57 -0.87 -4.79
CA VAL A 29 -12.49 -1.44 -5.64
C VAL A 29 -12.14 -0.53 -6.82
N PHE A 30 -13.11 0.21 -7.35
CA PHE A 30 -12.88 1.19 -8.42
C PHE A 30 -12.34 2.53 -7.89
N SER A 31 -12.58 2.87 -6.62
CA SER A 31 -12.10 4.12 -6.01
C SER A 31 -10.78 3.98 -5.25
N ARG A 32 -10.45 2.81 -4.68
CA ARG A 32 -9.24 2.53 -3.90
C ARG A 32 -8.84 1.05 -4.07
N PRO A 33 -7.54 0.70 -3.97
CA PRO A 33 -7.14 -0.69 -3.84
C PRO A 33 -7.76 -1.29 -2.57
N PRO A 34 -8.47 -2.43 -2.63
CA PRO A 34 -9.09 -3.01 -1.46
C PRO A 34 -8.04 -3.56 -0.49
N GLY A 35 -8.28 -3.38 0.80
CA GLY A 35 -7.40 -3.90 1.85
C GLY A 35 -7.51 -5.43 1.99
N CYS A 36 -6.49 -6.08 2.58
CA CYS A 36 -6.51 -7.53 2.83
C CYS A 36 -7.76 -8.00 3.58
N LEU A 37 -8.24 -7.21 4.55
CA LEU A 37 -9.43 -7.54 5.33
C LEU A 37 -10.70 -7.57 4.47
N GLU A 38 -10.81 -6.70 3.47
CA GLU A 38 -11.95 -6.65 2.55
C GLU A 38 -11.95 -7.87 1.63
N LEU A 39 -10.77 -8.32 1.17
CA LEU A 39 -10.62 -9.55 0.40
C LEU A 39 -11.01 -10.80 1.23
N VAL A 40 -10.65 -10.83 2.52
CA VAL A 40 -11.05 -11.91 3.44
C VAL A 40 -12.56 -11.92 3.64
N VAL A 41 -13.18 -10.76 3.87
CA VAL A 41 -14.65 -10.65 4.00
C VAL A 41 -15.35 -11.15 2.73
N LEU A 42 -14.85 -10.78 1.54
CA LEU A 42 -15.34 -11.28 0.26
C LEU A 42 -15.21 -12.80 0.12
N ALA A 43 -14.06 -13.36 0.52
CA ALA A 43 -13.81 -14.79 0.46
C ALA A 43 -14.71 -15.60 1.40
N VAL A 44 -14.84 -15.15 2.66
CA VAL A 44 -15.75 -15.77 3.66
C VAL A 44 -17.19 -15.70 3.18
N TRP A 45 -17.61 -14.56 2.62
CA TRP A 45 -18.96 -14.41 2.11
C TRP A 45 -19.22 -15.28 0.87
N THR A 46 -18.24 -15.41 -0.02
CA THR A 46 -18.29 -16.30 -1.18
C THR A 46 -18.43 -17.76 -0.75
N ALA A 47 -17.65 -18.20 0.23
CA ALA A 47 -17.73 -19.54 0.80
C ALA A 47 -19.11 -19.80 1.44
N PHE A 48 -19.66 -18.83 2.16
CA PHE A 48 -21.00 -18.94 2.76
C PHE A 48 -22.12 -19.07 1.72
N ASN A 49 -22.03 -18.34 0.60
CA ASN A 49 -23.02 -18.44 -0.48
C ASN A 49 -22.93 -19.78 -1.24
N ILE A 50 -21.72 -20.29 -1.46
CA ILE A 50 -21.50 -21.62 -2.04
C ILE A 50 -22.07 -22.71 -1.11
N TRP A 51 -21.82 -22.58 0.19
CA TRP A 51 -22.37 -23.46 1.21
C TRP A 51 -23.91 -23.44 1.20
N GLN A 52 -24.54 -22.27 1.21
CA GLN A 52 -26.00 -22.18 1.14
C GLN A 52 -26.58 -22.78 -0.14
N ALA A 53 -25.97 -22.50 -1.31
CA ALA A 53 -26.45 -23.05 -2.58
C ALA A 53 -26.37 -24.59 -2.63
N HIS A 54 -25.48 -25.20 -1.86
CA HIS A 54 -25.31 -26.65 -1.81
C HIS A 54 -26.27 -27.36 -0.85
N TRP A 55 -26.61 -26.71 0.27
CA TRP A 55 -27.39 -27.33 1.35
C TRP A 55 -28.85 -26.86 1.45
N ALA A 56 -29.19 -25.69 0.90
CA ALA A 56 -30.56 -25.21 0.82
C ALA A 56 -31.15 -25.58 -0.54
N SER A 57 -32.37 -26.13 -0.54
CA SER A 57 -33.23 -26.29 -1.72
C SER A 57 -33.59 -24.92 -2.30
N THR A 58 -32.61 -24.28 -2.92
CA THR A 58 -32.71 -22.94 -3.47
C THR A 58 -33.39 -23.02 -4.83
N PRO A 59 -34.33 -22.11 -5.12
CA PRO A 59 -34.86 -21.97 -6.46
C PRO A 59 -33.73 -21.73 -7.47
N THR A 60 -33.82 -22.34 -8.66
CA THR A 60 -32.78 -22.31 -9.70
C THR A 60 -32.33 -20.88 -10.06
N TRP A 61 -33.24 -19.90 -10.03
CA TRP A 61 -32.90 -18.50 -10.28
C TRP A 61 -31.97 -17.92 -9.21
N ALA A 62 -32.13 -18.31 -7.94
CA ALA A 62 -31.30 -17.85 -6.83
C ALA A 62 -29.90 -18.50 -6.91
N THR A 63 -29.84 -19.77 -7.31
CA THR A 63 -28.58 -20.47 -7.59
C THR A 63 -27.78 -19.79 -8.70
N VAL A 64 -28.44 -19.39 -9.80
CA VAL A 64 -27.80 -18.65 -10.91
C VAL A 64 -27.29 -17.29 -10.45
N LEU A 65 -28.08 -16.51 -9.69
CA LEU A 65 -27.63 -15.22 -9.14
C LEU A 65 -26.42 -15.38 -8.21
N ASN A 66 -26.38 -16.44 -7.40
CA ASN A 66 -25.23 -16.73 -6.56
C ASN A 66 -23.98 -17.02 -7.39
N TYR A 67 -24.07 -17.85 -8.44
CA TYR A 67 -22.91 -18.09 -9.32
C TYR A 67 -22.42 -16.81 -10.01
N VAL A 68 -23.35 -15.96 -10.47
CA VAL A 68 -23.00 -14.65 -11.07
C VAL A 68 -22.32 -13.74 -10.05
N ALA A 69 -22.80 -13.70 -8.80
CA ALA A 69 -22.20 -12.91 -7.74
C ALA A 69 -20.79 -13.42 -7.38
N VAL A 70 -20.60 -14.74 -7.26
CA VAL A 70 -19.29 -15.35 -7.03
C VAL A 70 -18.32 -15.04 -8.17
N ALA A 71 -18.76 -15.16 -9.43
CA ALA A 71 -17.94 -14.81 -10.59
C ALA A 71 -17.57 -13.32 -10.60
N ALA A 72 -18.51 -12.43 -10.28
CA ALA A 72 -18.25 -10.99 -10.18
C ALA A 72 -17.24 -10.67 -9.07
N VAL A 73 -17.40 -11.27 -7.89
CA VAL A 73 -16.44 -11.14 -6.77
C VAL A 73 -15.05 -11.63 -7.17
N PHE A 74 -14.96 -12.79 -7.82
CA PHE A 74 -13.69 -13.34 -8.29
C PHE A 74 -13.01 -12.40 -9.30
N VAL A 75 -13.73 -11.93 -10.31
CA VAL A 75 -13.19 -11.00 -11.33
C VAL A 75 -12.76 -9.67 -10.70
N LEU A 76 -13.54 -9.13 -9.77
CA LEU A 76 -13.19 -7.90 -9.04
C LEU A 76 -11.97 -8.10 -8.14
N GLY A 77 -11.89 -9.23 -7.44
CA GLY A 77 -10.76 -9.60 -6.60
C GLY A 77 -9.47 -9.79 -7.40
N VAL A 78 -9.52 -10.49 -8.54
CA VAL A 78 -8.38 -10.67 -9.45
C VAL A 78 -7.93 -9.31 -10.02
N ARG A 79 -8.85 -8.44 -10.44
CA ARG A 79 -8.50 -7.10 -10.92
C ARG A 79 -7.89 -6.22 -9.84
N ALA A 80 -8.43 -6.29 -8.62
CA ALA A 80 -7.87 -5.60 -7.46
C ALA A 80 -6.45 -6.08 -7.14
N MET A 81 -6.24 -7.40 -7.08
CA MET A 81 -4.92 -7.99 -6.89
C MET A 81 -3.97 -7.61 -8.03
N ALA A 82 -4.42 -7.60 -9.29
CA ALA A 82 -3.60 -7.20 -10.42
C ALA A 82 -3.20 -5.72 -10.36
N ARG A 83 -4.12 -4.83 -9.93
CA ARG A 83 -3.79 -3.41 -9.69
C ARG A 83 -2.84 -3.24 -8.52
N TYR A 84 -3.08 -3.93 -7.42
CA TYR A 84 -2.20 -3.91 -6.26
C TYR A 84 -0.81 -4.42 -6.63
N ALA A 85 -0.71 -5.56 -7.30
CA ALA A 85 0.54 -6.14 -7.79
C ALA A 85 1.27 -5.22 -8.78
N ARG A 86 0.55 -4.45 -9.60
CA ARG A 86 1.16 -3.44 -10.49
C ARG A 86 1.61 -2.20 -9.72
N ALA A 87 0.84 -1.73 -8.75
CA ALA A 87 1.18 -0.57 -7.93
C ALA A 87 2.30 -0.89 -6.92
N SER A 88 2.42 -2.14 -6.50
CA SER A 88 3.45 -2.63 -5.59
C SER A 88 4.71 -3.08 -6.32
N ARG A 89 4.70 -3.14 -7.66
CA ARG A 89 5.91 -3.39 -8.44
C ARG A 89 6.82 -2.17 -8.34
N PRO A 90 8.07 -2.35 -7.91
CA PRO A 90 9.05 -1.29 -7.99
C PRO A 90 9.14 -0.77 -9.44
N GLN A 91 9.02 0.53 -9.63
CA GLN A 91 9.23 1.15 -10.92
C GLN A 91 10.70 1.52 -11.07
N PRO A 92 11.40 1.09 -12.13
CA PRO A 92 12.76 1.51 -12.38
C PRO A 92 12.78 3.01 -12.70
N ILE A 93 13.53 3.79 -11.95
CA ILE A 93 13.67 5.25 -12.14
C ILE A 93 15.15 5.63 -12.02
N ASP A 94 15.59 6.54 -12.90
CA ASP A 94 16.93 7.11 -12.82
C ASP A 94 17.09 7.98 -11.56
N PRO A 95 18.19 7.87 -10.79
CA PRO A 95 18.37 8.65 -9.57
C PRO A 95 18.25 10.15 -9.77
N ALA A 96 18.72 10.70 -10.90
CA ALA A 96 18.61 12.13 -11.19
C ALA A 96 17.17 12.53 -11.55
N GLU A 97 16.42 11.64 -12.20
CA GLU A 97 14.99 11.86 -12.44
C GLU A 97 14.19 11.86 -11.14
N LEU A 98 14.43 10.88 -10.26
CA LEU A 98 13.79 10.84 -8.95
C LEU A 98 14.13 12.08 -8.11
N GLN A 99 15.38 12.52 -8.15
CA GLN A 99 15.80 13.76 -7.49
C GLN A 99 15.03 14.97 -8.00
N ARG A 100 14.97 15.19 -9.33
CA ARG A 100 14.21 16.32 -9.92
C ARG A 100 12.74 16.24 -9.56
N PHE A 101 12.17 15.05 -9.52
CA PHE A 101 10.79 14.85 -9.09
C PHE A 101 10.61 15.31 -7.64
N ILE A 102 11.44 14.81 -6.71
CA ILE A 102 11.39 15.20 -5.29
C ILE A 102 11.51 16.73 -5.13
N GLU A 103 12.47 17.35 -5.83
CA GLU A 103 12.67 18.80 -5.81
C GLU A 103 11.44 19.55 -6.32
N HIS A 104 10.80 19.06 -7.39
CA HIS A 104 9.58 19.65 -7.92
C HIS A 104 8.41 19.55 -6.93
N VAL A 105 8.18 18.39 -6.30
CA VAL A 105 7.08 18.24 -5.31
C VAL A 105 7.37 18.99 -4.00
N THR A 106 8.63 19.29 -3.69
CA THR A 106 9.00 19.99 -2.45
C THR A 106 9.18 21.50 -2.61
N ALA A 107 9.12 22.03 -3.84
CA ALA A 107 9.33 23.44 -4.15
C ALA A 107 8.27 24.38 -3.54
N ASP A 108 6.98 24.06 -3.71
CA ASP A 108 5.90 25.05 -3.57
C ASP A 108 5.05 24.95 -2.28
N ASP A 109 5.61 24.47 -1.15
CA ASP A 109 4.87 24.24 0.12
C ASP A 109 3.64 23.30 0.02
N ALA A 110 3.30 22.85 -1.19
CA ALA A 110 2.15 22.01 -1.49
C ALA A 110 2.22 20.66 -0.77
N PHE A 111 3.43 20.18 -0.47
CA PHE A 111 3.66 18.90 0.17
C PHE A 111 4.69 19.03 1.30
N PRO A 112 4.23 19.41 2.52
CA PRO A 112 5.11 19.68 3.65
C PRO A 112 5.66 18.42 4.31
N VAL A 113 5.37 17.22 3.79
CA VAL A 113 5.83 15.95 4.36
C VAL A 113 6.30 15.04 3.24
N VAL A 114 7.49 14.46 3.41
CA VAL A 114 8.08 13.46 2.54
C VAL A 114 8.54 12.28 3.40
N VAL A 115 8.25 11.06 2.95
CA VAL A 115 8.67 9.84 3.64
C VAL A 115 9.46 8.95 2.69
N PHE A 116 10.60 8.46 3.20
CA PHE A 116 11.43 7.46 2.54
C PHE A 116 11.52 6.21 3.40
N GLY A 117 11.58 5.05 2.77
CA GLY A 117 12.00 3.79 3.37
C GLY A 117 12.67 2.92 2.33
N VAL A 118 13.58 2.04 2.75
CA VAL A 118 14.22 1.08 1.84
C VAL A 118 13.72 -0.31 2.19
N SER A 119 13.19 -1.01 1.18
CA SER A 119 12.70 -2.37 1.33
C SER A 119 13.87 -3.37 1.40
N PRO A 120 13.64 -4.60 1.88
CA PRO A 120 14.65 -5.66 1.87
C PRO A 120 15.19 -6.01 0.48
N THR A 121 14.48 -5.63 -0.58
CA THR A 121 14.89 -5.88 -1.98
C THR A 121 15.66 -4.70 -2.58
N GLY A 122 15.91 -3.64 -1.80
CA GLY A 122 16.57 -2.42 -2.28
C GLY A 122 15.63 -1.42 -2.96
N ALA A 123 14.31 -1.67 -2.97
CA ALA A 123 13.35 -0.71 -3.52
C ALA A 123 13.07 0.40 -2.49
N ILE A 124 13.01 1.64 -2.96
CA ILE A 124 12.69 2.82 -2.17
C ILE A 124 11.16 2.99 -2.14
N ALA A 125 10.60 2.91 -0.95
CA ALA A 125 9.25 3.36 -0.66
C ALA A 125 9.25 4.89 -0.51
N PHE A 126 8.58 5.59 -1.41
CA PHE A 126 8.48 7.05 -1.45
C PHE A 126 7.04 7.50 -1.30
N SER A 127 6.78 8.48 -0.43
CA SER A 127 5.47 9.10 -0.32
C SER A 127 5.55 10.58 0.06
N PHE A 128 4.52 11.35 -0.31
CA PHE A 128 4.45 12.79 -0.04
C PHE A 128 3.02 13.22 0.36
N GLY A 129 2.91 14.26 1.18
CA GLY A 129 1.64 14.86 1.61
C GLY A 129 1.11 14.45 3.00
N PRO A 130 0.03 15.11 3.50
CA PRO A 130 -0.38 15.09 4.92
C PRO A 130 -1.06 13.79 5.43
N ALA A 131 -1.23 12.77 4.60
CA ALA A 131 -1.71 11.45 5.01
C ALA A 131 -1.28 10.46 3.92
N SER A 132 -0.06 9.93 4.01
CA SER A 132 0.56 9.27 2.86
C SER A 132 0.04 7.82 2.65
N ASP A 133 -1.21 7.68 2.21
CA ASP A 133 -1.80 6.41 1.77
C ASP A 133 -1.27 5.99 0.39
N GLN A 134 -0.63 6.91 -0.34
CA GLN A 134 0.03 6.64 -1.63
C GLN A 134 1.53 6.51 -1.42
N THR A 135 2.01 5.27 -1.37
CA THR A 135 3.44 4.95 -1.37
C THR A 135 3.80 4.38 -2.74
N ALA A 136 4.70 5.06 -3.45
CA ALA A 136 5.31 4.52 -4.65
C ALA A 136 6.49 3.62 -4.25
N MET A 137 6.59 2.45 -4.87
CA MET A 137 7.77 1.61 -4.78
C MET A 137 8.65 1.91 -5.99
N ILE A 138 9.89 2.29 -5.75
CA ILE A 138 10.84 2.75 -6.77
C ILE A 138 12.08 1.87 -6.70
N GLU A 139 12.58 1.41 -7.84
CA GLU A 139 13.88 0.75 -7.94
C GLU A 139 14.82 1.70 -8.67
N LEU A 140 15.96 2.00 -8.08
CA LEU A 140 16.94 2.84 -8.76
C LEU A 140 17.59 2.06 -9.89
N THR A 141 17.69 2.65 -11.08
CA THR A 141 18.38 2.01 -12.20
C THR A 141 19.89 1.91 -11.98
N SER A 142 20.45 2.70 -11.06
CA SER A 142 21.85 2.71 -10.67
C SER A 142 22.05 3.28 -9.26
N GLY A 143 23.19 3.00 -8.63
CA GLY A 143 23.55 3.53 -7.31
C GLY A 143 22.91 2.79 -6.13
N CYS A 144 23.35 3.13 -4.91
CA CYS A 144 22.87 2.48 -3.69
C CYS A 144 21.61 3.18 -3.15
N PRO A 145 20.49 2.46 -2.89
CA PRO A 145 19.26 3.07 -2.39
C PRO A 145 19.45 3.72 -1.02
N LEU A 146 20.31 3.17 -0.16
CA LEU A 146 20.64 3.76 1.14
C LEU A 146 21.42 5.06 1.01
N SER A 147 22.42 5.11 0.13
CA SER A 147 23.18 6.33 -0.16
C SER A 147 22.29 7.41 -0.78
N PHE A 148 21.35 7.03 -1.65
CA PHE A 148 20.37 7.97 -2.20
C PHE A 148 19.51 8.58 -1.09
N VAL A 149 18.94 7.76 -0.19
CA VAL A 149 18.13 8.25 0.94
C VAL A 149 18.95 9.14 1.86
N GLN A 150 20.19 8.76 2.19
CA GLN A 150 21.08 9.59 2.99
C GLN A 150 21.35 10.94 2.31
N GLY A 151 21.65 10.94 1.00
CA GLY A 151 21.84 12.17 0.22
C GLY A 151 20.60 13.07 0.18
N ARG A 152 19.38 12.52 0.33
CA ARG A 152 18.16 13.32 0.51
C ARG A 152 18.03 13.90 1.92
N ILE A 153 18.44 13.16 2.95
CA ILE A 153 18.54 13.70 4.32
C ILE A 153 19.53 14.87 4.34
N ASP A 154 20.72 14.68 3.75
CA ASP A 154 21.77 15.69 3.63
C ASP A 154 21.27 16.94 2.89
N ALA A 155 20.58 16.77 1.76
CA ALA A 155 20.07 17.88 0.96
C ALA A 155 18.97 18.69 1.67
N MET A 156 18.13 18.04 2.48
CA MET A 156 16.98 18.70 3.11
C MET A 156 17.27 19.24 4.51
N LEU A 157 18.10 18.54 5.31
CA LEU A 157 18.42 18.92 6.69
C LEU A 157 19.84 19.46 6.87
N GLY A 158 20.68 19.33 5.84
CA GLY A 158 22.10 19.66 5.90
C GLY A 158 22.97 18.48 6.37
N PRO A 159 24.26 18.47 6.01
CA PRO A 159 25.19 17.36 6.26
C PRO A 159 25.55 17.17 7.75
N GLN A 160 25.27 18.17 8.59
CA GLN A 160 25.52 18.11 10.04
C GLN A 160 24.28 17.65 10.83
N SER A 161 23.22 17.21 10.15
CA SER A 161 22.00 16.78 10.82
C SER A 161 22.25 15.55 11.70
N PRO A 162 21.85 15.56 12.99
CA PRO A 162 21.98 14.39 13.87
C PRO A 162 21.16 13.19 13.38
N LEU A 163 20.19 13.41 12.48
CA LEU A 163 19.38 12.35 11.88
C LEU A 163 20.22 11.40 11.03
N ILE A 164 21.30 11.88 10.39
CA ILE A 164 22.19 11.06 9.56
C ILE A 164 22.97 10.09 10.43
N THR A 165 23.47 10.56 11.57
CA THR A 165 24.17 9.71 12.54
C THR A 165 23.23 8.62 13.06
N GLN A 166 22.02 8.98 13.49
CA GLN A 166 21.01 8.02 13.95
C GLN A 166 20.63 7.02 12.85
N TRP A 167 20.55 7.47 11.60
CA TRP A 167 20.24 6.62 10.46
C TRP A 167 21.34 5.58 10.26
N ARG A 168 22.61 6.00 10.22
CA ARG A 168 23.77 5.11 10.04
C ARG A 168 23.94 4.12 11.20
N GLU A 169 23.76 4.58 12.44
CA GLU A 169 23.77 3.71 13.63
C GLU A 169 22.67 2.65 13.53
N GLY A 170 21.46 3.08 13.15
CA GLY A 170 20.33 2.18 12.90
C GLY A 170 20.60 1.14 11.83
N LEU A 171 21.26 1.51 10.74
CA LEU A 171 21.66 0.56 9.69
C LEU A 171 22.71 -0.44 10.19
N ALA A 172 23.68 0.01 10.98
CA ALA A 172 24.69 -0.87 11.59
C ALA A 172 24.06 -1.89 12.55
N GLU A 173 22.97 -1.52 13.22
CA GLU A 173 22.16 -2.40 14.07
C GLU A 173 21.11 -3.22 13.30
N ASN A 174 21.10 -3.13 11.96
CA ASN A 174 20.16 -3.81 11.08
C ASN A 174 18.68 -3.45 11.38
N ILE A 175 18.43 -2.22 11.79
CA ILE A 175 17.09 -1.70 12.09
C ILE A 175 16.48 -1.08 10.83
N ASN A 176 15.31 -1.56 10.43
CA ASN A 176 14.55 -0.95 9.34
C ASN A 176 13.89 0.34 9.80
N HIS A 177 14.30 1.45 9.19
CA HIS A 177 13.80 2.78 9.48
C HIS A 177 13.05 3.38 8.28
N ARG A 178 11.98 4.11 8.58
CA ARG A 178 11.39 5.10 7.67
C ARG A 178 11.86 6.48 8.06
N VAL A 179 12.41 7.21 7.12
CA VAL A 179 12.77 8.62 7.27
C VAL A 179 11.53 9.45 6.99
N VAL A 180 11.10 10.26 7.95
CA VAL A 180 10.00 11.20 7.78
C VAL A 180 10.60 12.60 7.84
N LEU A 181 10.54 13.32 6.74
CA LEU A 181 10.97 14.71 6.61
C LEU A 181 9.73 15.59 6.55
N SER A 182 9.72 16.65 7.34
CA SER A 182 8.57 17.54 7.46
C SER A 182 9.04 18.99 7.43
N ARG A 183 8.42 19.79 6.57
CA ARG A 183 8.66 21.23 6.45
C ARG A 183 7.73 21.97 7.39
N ASP A 184 8.28 22.85 8.19
CA ASP A 184 7.51 23.86 8.91
C ASP A 184 7.01 24.88 7.89
N THR A 185 5.71 24.92 7.63
CA THR A 185 5.11 25.85 6.65
C THR A 185 5.13 27.31 7.11
N GLN A 186 5.41 27.59 8.39
CA GLN A 186 5.53 28.95 8.91
C GLN A 186 6.95 29.50 8.79
N HIS A 187 7.96 28.65 9.05
CA HIS A 187 9.37 29.05 9.08
C HIS A 187 10.15 28.59 7.84
N GLY A 188 9.54 27.75 6.98
CA GLY A 188 10.14 27.19 5.77
C GLY A 188 11.23 26.15 6.02
N SER A 189 11.57 25.86 7.27
CA SER A 189 12.64 24.95 7.68
C SER A 189 12.21 23.49 7.65
N TRP A 190 13.12 22.60 7.24
CA TRP A 190 12.88 21.17 7.28
C TRP A 190 13.34 20.57 8.61
N THR A 191 12.56 19.61 9.09
CA THR A 191 12.88 18.76 10.25
C THR A 191 12.75 17.30 9.84
N GLY A 192 13.35 16.39 10.59
CA GLY A 192 13.24 14.97 10.28
C GLY A 192 13.25 14.09 11.51
N LYS A 193 12.65 12.91 11.37
CA LYS A 193 12.62 11.87 12.39
C LYS A 193 12.68 10.49 11.74
N LEU A 194 13.30 9.54 12.45
CA LEU A 194 13.26 8.14 12.08
C LEU A 194 12.08 7.47 12.77
N LYS A 195 11.34 6.67 12.02
CA LYS A 195 10.29 5.80 12.54
C LYS A 195 10.69 4.37 12.28
N GLN A 196 10.90 3.60 13.34
CA GLN A 196 11.18 2.17 13.22
C GLN A 196 10.00 1.47 12.52
N HIS A 197 10.34 0.58 11.58
CA HIS A 197 9.38 -0.24 10.87
C HIS A 197 9.62 -1.70 11.23
N ASN A 198 8.57 -2.38 11.72
CA ASN A 198 8.62 -3.80 12.00
C ASN A 198 8.59 -4.58 10.68
N GLY A 199 9.77 -4.80 10.09
CA GLY A 199 9.98 -5.51 8.85
C GLY A 199 11.47 -5.78 8.64
N PRO A 200 11.83 -6.67 7.69
CA PRO A 200 13.24 -6.94 7.42
C PRO A 200 13.92 -5.65 6.93
N ALA A 201 15.15 -5.44 7.37
CA ALA A 201 15.98 -4.35 6.84
C ALA A 201 16.65 -4.79 5.52
N TYR A 202 17.07 -3.81 4.73
CA TYR A 202 17.90 -4.04 3.57
C TYR A 202 19.32 -4.36 4.02
N ASP A 203 19.88 -5.48 3.54
CA ASP A 203 21.27 -5.83 3.84
C ASP A 203 22.21 -4.96 2.99
N GLU A 204 22.89 -4.04 3.64
CA GLU A 204 23.86 -3.14 3.02
C GLU A 204 24.92 -3.86 2.18
N ARG A 205 25.30 -5.08 2.58
CA ARG A 205 26.31 -5.90 1.90
C ARG A 205 25.85 -6.40 0.54
N THR A 206 24.53 -6.42 0.33
CA THR A 206 23.92 -6.81 -0.95
C THR A 206 23.82 -5.64 -1.93
N CYS A 207 24.18 -4.43 -1.50
CA CYS A 207 24.18 -3.28 -2.37
C CYS A 207 25.37 -3.33 -3.34
N PRO A 208 25.12 -3.38 -4.66
CA PRO A 208 26.20 -3.48 -5.66
C PRO A 208 27.08 -2.23 -5.75
N TYR A 209 26.72 -1.14 -5.05
CA TYR A 209 27.38 0.16 -5.09
C TYR A 209 27.80 0.68 -3.70
N HIS A 210 27.83 -0.18 -2.68
CA HIS A 210 28.29 0.20 -1.33
C HIS A 210 29.82 0.33 -1.35
N GLY A 211 30.30 1.55 -1.64
CA GLY A 211 31.75 1.85 -1.72
C GLY A 211 32.15 2.85 -2.82
N ASP A 212 31.27 3.14 -3.78
CA ASP A 212 31.62 3.96 -4.97
C ASP A 212 31.23 5.45 -4.88
N HIS A 213 30.90 5.95 -3.68
CA HIS A 213 30.83 7.40 -3.46
C HIS A 213 31.69 7.80 -2.25
N PRO A 214 32.59 8.80 -2.41
CA PRO A 214 33.44 9.32 -1.34
C PRO A 214 32.66 10.00 -0.23
#